data_AF-A0AAV9ZG90-F1
#
_entry.id   AF-A0AAV9ZG90-F1
#
_cell.length_a   1.000
_cell.length_b   1.000
_cell.length_c   1.000
_cell.angle_alpha   90.00
_cell.angle_beta   90.00
_cell.angle_gamma   90.00
#
_symmetry.space_group_name_H-M   'P 1'
#
loop_
_entity.id
_entity.type
_entity.pdbx_description
1 polymer ?
#
loop_
_entity_poly.entity_id
_entity_poly.type
_entity_poly.pdbx_seq_one_letter_code
_entity_poly.pdbx_strand_id
1 'polypeptide(L)'
;MSKSYLKNVFDDFAKVDVLPGSGCAGCGGRGRLRCPACDADCDQRAGRGGRRGRRSVYLLMPEPWVYTVSLDNVDPSSNDPDRPISGKLIRNSRKPERAGLAVILYVRSQLCLREIFVRYLGDKTREALKISTEWCCDREHETYLQLDIPGKFIYEDPDHKIYAGDVDEPDRVHLNTPKPKKSKAKVRPATFILDPKGIKLLSTVYPYRMRSHNDVVTVLNETCEWAEEWAAGVFHIISIYDDELVRRPRVVQKRSVGEKKTRKPGELEGDSDWQPSTKRQRPVAPLAEISTNIRRRSRLNKPEE
;
A
#
# COMPACT_ATOMS: atom_id res chain seq x y z
N MET A 1 -6.35 11.87 -2.38
CA MET A 1 -7.13 11.35 -3.52
C MET A 1 -8.51 11.98 -3.48
N SER A 2 -9.16 12.21 -4.63
CA SER A 2 -10.52 12.77 -4.64
C SER A 2 -11.56 11.73 -4.17
N LYS A 3 -12.70 12.20 -3.66
CA LYS A 3 -13.82 11.31 -3.27
C LYS A 3 -14.33 10.49 -4.46
N SER A 4 -14.39 11.10 -5.65
CA SER A 4 -14.79 10.41 -6.88
C SER A 4 -13.82 9.30 -7.28
N TYR A 5 -12.51 9.54 -7.15
CA TYR A 5 -11.50 8.52 -7.41
C TYR A 5 -11.63 7.32 -6.46
N LEU A 6 -11.76 7.57 -5.15
CA LEU A 6 -11.94 6.50 -4.17
C LEU A 6 -13.21 5.68 -4.43
N LYS A 7 -14.29 6.33 -4.88
CA LYS A 7 -15.54 5.65 -5.25
C LYS A 7 -15.35 4.77 -6.50
N ASN A 8 -14.75 5.29 -7.56
CA ASN A 8 -14.52 4.52 -8.79
C ASN A 8 -13.63 3.30 -8.51
N VAL A 9 -12.57 3.50 -7.74
CA VAL A 9 -11.68 2.43 -7.29
C VAL A 9 -12.45 1.37 -6.50
N PHE A 10 -13.32 1.77 -5.57
CA PHE A 10 -14.20 0.85 -4.84
C PHE A 10 -15.18 0.09 -5.74
N ASP A 11 -15.83 0.78 -6.67
CA ASP A 11 -16.81 0.20 -7.59
C ASP A 11 -16.16 -0.78 -8.57
N ASP A 12 -14.94 -0.50 -9.02
CA ASP A 12 -14.14 -1.43 -9.83
C ASP A 12 -13.72 -2.65 -8.99
N PHE A 13 -13.38 -2.46 -7.71
CA PHE A 13 -13.04 -3.56 -6.80
C PHE A 13 -14.19 -4.51 -6.50
N ALA A 14 -15.43 -4.01 -6.47
CA ALA A 14 -16.59 -4.88 -6.32
C ALA A 14 -16.73 -5.89 -7.49
N LYS A 15 -15.99 -5.69 -8.59
CA LYS A 15 -16.04 -6.51 -9.81
C LYS A 15 -14.81 -7.40 -10.03
N VAL A 16 -13.71 -7.26 -9.28
CA VAL A 16 -12.49 -8.08 -9.42
C VAL A 16 -12.20 -8.90 -8.18
N ASP A 17 -11.60 -10.08 -8.38
CA ASP A 17 -11.36 -11.06 -7.31
C ASP A 17 -10.11 -10.77 -6.45
N VAL A 18 -9.16 -9.95 -6.92
CA VAL A 18 -7.88 -9.70 -6.22
C VAL A 18 -7.58 -8.21 -6.15
N LEU A 19 -7.22 -7.76 -4.95
CA LEU A 19 -6.88 -6.37 -4.66
C LEU A 19 -5.50 -6.26 -3.99
N PRO A 20 -4.49 -5.69 -4.65
CA PRO A 20 -3.26 -5.31 -3.98
C PRO A 20 -3.50 -4.04 -3.14
N GLY A 21 -3.74 -4.22 -1.84
CA GLY A 21 -4.01 -3.14 -0.90
C GLY A 21 -2.78 -2.82 -0.07
N SER A 22 -2.19 -1.63 -0.24
CA SER A 22 -1.22 -1.14 0.75
C SER A 22 -1.98 -0.67 1.99
N GLY A 23 -1.52 -1.11 3.16
CA GLY A 23 -2.14 -0.82 4.46
C GLY A 23 -2.72 0.59 4.55
N CYS A 24 -4.05 0.65 4.60
CA CYS A 24 -4.87 1.85 4.62
C CYS A 24 -4.89 2.67 3.31
N ALA A 25 -5.80 2.32 2.40
CA ALA A 25 -6.31 3.25 1.38
C ALA A 25 -6.90 4.55 1.99
N GLY A 26 -7.13 4.59 3.31
CA GLY A 26 -7.51 5.78 4.08
C GLY A 26 -6.38 6.58 4.74
N CYS A 27 -5.14 6.08 4.85
CA CYS A 27 -4.07 6.74 5.64
C CYS A 27 -2.83 7.19 4.84
N GLY A 28 -2.90 7.23 3.51
CA GLY A 28 -1.90 7.94 2.67
C GLY A 28 -0.48 7.33 2.63
N GLY A 29 -0.30 6.09 3.05
CA GLY A 29 1.01 5.41 3.05
C GLY A 29 1.37 4.75 1.71
N ARG A 30 2.61 4.95 1.24
CA ARG A 30 3.17 4.30 0.03
C ARG A 30 3.25 2.77 0.17
N GLY A 31 2.36 2.04 -0.50
CA GLY A 31 2.64 0.98 -1.49
C GLY A 31 3.51 -0.25 -1.16
N ARG A 32 4.07 -0.43 0.04
CA ARG A 32 4.84 -1.64 0.38
C ARG A 32 4.04 -2.57 1.28
N LEU A 33 4.05 -3.88 0.99
CA LEU A 33 3.70 -4.89 1.99
C LEU A 33 4.58 -4.63 3.22
N ARG A 34 3.95 -4.21 4.31
CA ARG A 34 4.61 -4.00 5.59
C ARG A 34 4.05 -5.02 6.55
N CYS A 35 4.94 -5.62 7.32
CA CYS A 35 4.57 -6.27 8.57
C CYS A 35 3.67 -5.29 9.34
N PRO A 36 2.48 -5.71 9.79
CA PRO A 36 1.59 -4.89 10.59
C PRO A 36 2.34 -4.27 11.77
N ALA A 37 1.96 -3.04 12.14
CA ALA A 37 2.64 -2.36 13.24
C ALA A 37 2.25 -2.95 14.61
N CYS A 38 1.03 -3.48 14.71
CA CYS A 38 0.42 -4.07 15.89
C CYS A 38 -0.52 -5.23 15.52
N ASP A 39 -0.89 -6.06 16.50
CA ASP A 39 -1.79 -7.20 16.26
C ASP A 39 -3.22 -6.76 16.00
N ALA A 40 -3.66 -5.62 16.56
CA ALA A 40 -4.95 -5.03 16.22
C ALA A 40 -5.08 -4.72 14.71
N ASP A 41 -3.99 -4.32 14.06
CA ASP A 41 -3.96 -4.09 12.60
C ASP A 41 -4.07 -5.42 11.84
N CYS A 42 -3.45 -6.50 12.33
CA CYS A 42 -3.62 -7.85 11.77
C CYS A 42 -5.08 -8.28 11.85
N ASP A 43 -5.69 -8.19 13.03
CA ASP A 43 -7.07 -8.61 13.28
C ASP A 43 -8.07 -7.83 12.42
N GLN A 44 -7.96 -6.51 12.39
CA GLN A 44 -8.84 -5.66 11.57
C GLN A 44 -8.71 -5.94 10.06
N ARG A 45 -7.56 -6.41 9.60
CA ARG A 45 -7.35 -6.79 8.19
C ARG A 45 -7.87 -8.19 7.92
N ALA A 46 -7.55 -9.14 8.78
CA ALA A 46 -8.03 -10.52 8.69
C ALA A 46 -9.56 -10.59 8.74
N GLY A 47 -10.20 -9.86 9.67
CA GLY A 47 -11.66 -9.78 9.83
C GLY A 47 -12.42 -9.06 8.70
N ARG A 48 -11.74 -8.62 7.65
CA ARG A 48 -12.40 -8.16 6.41
C ARG A 48 -12.66 -9.31 5.45
N GLY A 49 -11.87 -10.39 5.53
CA GLY A 49 -12.12 -11.62 4.80
C GLY A 49 -13.40 -12.30 5.28
N GLY A 50 -14.07 -13.02 4.37
CA GLY A 50 -15.14 -13.95 4.72
C GLY A 50 -16.43 -13.33 5.24
N ARG A 51 -16.56 -11.99 5.19
CA ARG A 51 -17.82 -11.31 5.44
C ARG A 51 -18.90 -11.91 4.54
N ARG A 52 -20.11 -12.12 5.09
CA ARG A 52 -21.23 -12.85 4.48
C ARG A 52 -21.08 -14.39 4.47
N GLY A 53 -20.33 -14.93 5.43
CA GLY A 53 -20.23 -16.38 5.63
C GLY A 53 -19.43 -17.11 4.54
N ARG A 54 -18.67 -16.37 3.73
CA ARG A 54 -17.75 -16.98 2.77
C ARG A 54 -16.49 -17.43 3.49
N ARG A 55 -15.89 -18.53 3.03
CA ARG A 55 -14.57 -18.95 3.50
C ARG A 55 -13.52 -17.99 2.94
N SER A 56 -12.54 -17.64 3.74
CA SER A 56 -11.45 -16.74 3.33
C SER A 56 -10.16 -17.13 4.01
N VAL A 57 -9.06 -16.85 3.33
CA VAL A 57 -7.70 -17.12 3.82
C VAL A 57 -7.03 -15.79 4.09
N TYR A 58 -6.36 -15.69 5.24
CA TYR A 58 -5.51 -14.56 5.59
C TYR A 58 -4.05 -14.99 5.53
N LEU A 59 -3.32 -14.49 4.54
CA LEU A 59 -1.91 -14.79 4.34
C LEU A 59 -1.04 -13.67 4.94
N LEU A 60 -0.20 -14.01 5.91
CA LEU A 60 0.83 -13.11 6.45
C LEU A 60 2.21 -13.57 5.95
N MET A 61 2.93 -12.67 5.27
CA MET A 61 4.30 -12.91 4.82
C MET A 61 5.28 -12.05 5.66
N PRO A 62 5.79 -12.58 6.78
CA PRO A 62 6.74 -11.85 7.61
C PRO A 62 8.11 -11.74 6.94
N GLU A 63 8.84 -10.68 7.26
CA GLU A 63 10.23 -10.53 6.79
C GLU A 63 11.19 -11.40 7.62
N PRO A 64 12.32 -11.88 7.06
CA PRO A 64 13.23 -12.79 7.75
C PRO A 64 13.74 -12.28 9.11
N TRP A 65 13.93 -10.96 9.27
CA TRP A 65 14.42 -10.39 10.53
C TRP A 65 13.49 -10.63 11.72
N VAL A 66 12.19 -10.88 11.47
CA VAL A 66 11.22 -11.18 12.54
C VAL A 66 11.64 -12.44 13.31
N TYR A 67 12.28 -13.39 12.63
CA TYR A 67 12.75 -14.63 13.23
C TYR A 67 14.10 -14.48 13.94
N THR A 68 14.93 -13.51 13.52
CA THR A 68 16.30 -13.34 14.04
C THR A 68 16.40 -12.30 15.15
N VAL A 69 15.37 -11.50 15.39
CA VAL A 69 15.39 -10.50 16.47
C VAL A 69 15.43 -11.16 17.85
N SER A 70 16.36 -10.74 18.71
CA SER A 70 16.43 -11.19 20.10
C SER A 70 15.30 -10.55 20.91
N LEU A 71 14.65 -11.37 21.75
CA LEU A 71 13.59 -10.95 22.67
C LEU A 71 14.08 -10.90 24.13
N ASP A 72 15.39 -11.03 24.37
CA ASP A 72 15.92 -11.20 25.73
C ASP A 72 15.92 -9.90 26.53
N ASN A 73 16.01 -8.75 25.85
CA ASN A 73 15.98 -7.42 26.45
C ASN A 73 14.55 -6.86 26.59
N VAL A 74 13.54 -7.67 26.30
CA VAL A 74 12.14 -7.24 26.34
C VAL A 74 11.67 -7.29 27.80
N ASP A 75 11.39 -6.11 28.37
CA ASP A 75 10.91 -5.98 29.75
C ASP A 75 9.56 -6.71 29.95
N PRO A 76 9.49 -7.81 30.71
CA PRO A 76 8.28 -8.61 30.84
C PRO A 76 7.17 -7.91 31.63
N SER A 77 7.48 -6.81 32.32
CA SER A 77 6.54 -6.10 33.21
C SER A 77 5.59 -5.15 32.47
N SER A 78 5.84 -4.89 31.19
CA SER A 78 4.99 -3.98 30.42
C SER A 78 3.68 -4.64 30.00
N ASN A 79 2.57 -3.98 30.34
CA ASN A 79 1.22 -4.41 30.00
C ASN A 79 0.81 -4.11 28.55
N ASP A 80 1.61 -3.35 27.80
CA ASP A 80 1.30 -2.99 26.41
C ASP A 80 1.94 -3.99 25.44
N PRO A 81 1.15 -4.88 24.80
CA PRO A 81 1.67 -5.85 23.85
C PRO A 81 2.15 -5.22 22.54
N ASP A 82 1.62 -4.06 22.17
CA ASP A 82 1.95 -3.41 20.90
C ASP A 82 3.15 -2.46 21.00
N ARG A 83 3.78 -2.40 22.17
CA ARG A 83 4.95 -1.55 22.36
C ARG A 83 6.08 -1.99 21.42
N PRO A 84 6.89 -1.03 20.94
CA PRO A 84 8.04 -1.33 20.12
C PRO A 84 9.09 -2.16 20.90
N ILE A 85 9.78 -3.09 20.23
CA ILE A 85 10.82 -3.93 20.87
C ILE A 85 11.89 -3.05 21.55
N SER A 86 12.29 -1.95 20.92
CA SER A 86 13.34 -1.08 21.43
C SER A 86 12.90 -0.21 22.61
N GLY A 87 11.66 -0.33 23.06
CA GLY A 87 11.05 0.55 24.06
C GLY A 87 10.77 1.92 23.46
N LYS A 88 11.68 2.88 23.66
CA LYS A 88 11.50 4.25 23.18
C LYS A 88 11.94 4.39 21.73
N LEU A 89 11.02 4.79 20.85
CA LEU A 89 11.34 5.08 19.45
C LEU A 89 12.04 6.42 19.30
N ILE A 90 13.03 6.46 18.42
CA ILE A 90 13.66 7.70 17.94
C ILE A 90 13.22 7.98 16.50
N ARG A 91 13.38 9.23 16.04
CA ARG A 91 12.93 9.68 14.71
C ARG A 91 13.42 8.79 13.56
N ASN A 92 14.60 8.19 13.72
CA ASN A 92 15.26 7.37 12.71
C ASN A 92 15.26 5.86 13.05
N SER A 93 14.34 5.41 13.92
CA SER A 93 14.26 4.01 14.28
C SER A 93 14.02 3.12 13.06
N ARG A 94 14.76 2.01 13.00
CA ARG A 94 14.69 1.03 11.92
C ARG A 94 13.37 0.25 11.98
N LYS A 95 13.07 -0.51 10.93
CA LYS A 95 11.83 -1.31 10.87
C LYS A 95 11.69 -2.30 12.03
N PRO A 96 12.72 -3.08 12.42
CA PRO A 96 12.62 -4.01 13.55
C PRO A 96 12.32 -3.30 14.88
N GLU A 97 12.95 -2.15 15.11
CA GLU A 97 12.78 -1.37 16.34
C GLU A 97 11.35 -0.84 16.50
N ARG A 98 10.66 -0.55 15.39
CA ARG A 98 9.29 -0.04 15.36
C ARG A 98 8.21 -1.11 15.39
N ALA A 99 8.57 -2.37 15.25
CA ALA A 99 7.59 -3.44 15.27
C ALA A 99 7.07 -3.67 16.69
N GLY A 100 5.76 -3.78 16.84
CA GLY A 100 5.14 -4.16 18.10
C GLY A 100 5.57 -5.57 18.50
N LEU A 101 5.81 -5.76 19.80
CA LEU A 101 6.19 -7.05 20.36
C LEU A 101 5.15 -8.15 20.05
N ALA A 102 3.86 -7.80 20.12
CA ALA A 102 2.73 -8.70 19.85
C ALA A 102 2.87 -9.37 18.47
N VAL A 103 3.11 -8.59 17.42
CA VAL A 103 3.25 -9.08 16.03
C VAL A 103 4.42 -10.06 15.88
N ILE A 104 5.51 -9.82 16.60
CA ILE A 104 6.69 -10.70 16.54
C ILE A 104 6.40 -12.01 17.25
N LEU A 105 5.72 -11.94 18.40
CA LEU A 105 5.25 -13.13 19.11
C LEU A 105 4.23 -13.88 18.26
N TYR A 106 3.29 -13.18 17.61
CA TYR A 106 2.31 -13.75 16.69
C TYR A 106 2.97 -14.57 15.58
N VAL A 107 3.98 -14.00 14.91
CA VAL A 107 4.71 -14.67 13.83
C VAL A 107 5.52 -15.87 14.32
N ARG A 108 6.22 -15.72 15.45
CA ARG A 108 7.15 -16.74 15.98
C ARG A 108 6.47 -17.83 16.80
N SER A 109 5.24 -17.61 17.25
CA SER A 109 4.51 -18.54 18.10
C SER A 109 4.22 -19.85 17.37
N GLN A 110 4.24 -20.92 18.14
CA GLN A 110 3.81 -22.26 17.72
C GLN A 110 2.37 -22.56 18.17
N LEU A 111 1.74 -21.64 18.91
CA LEU A 111 0.34 -21.76 19.31
C LEU A 111 -0.58 -21.55 18.10
N CYS A 112 -1.80 -22.05 18.20
CA CYS A 112 -2.87 -21.71 17.27
C CYS A 112 -3.01 -20.18 17.18
N LEU A 113 -3.04 -19.62 15.95
CA LEU A 113 -3.12 -18.16 15.75
C LEU A 113 -4.39 -17.56 16.38
N ARG A 114 -5.49 -18.32 16.38
CA ARG A 114 -6.72 -17.93 17.08
C ARG A 114 -6.49 -17.81 18.58
N GLU A 115 -5.80 -18.77 19.19
CA GLU A 115 -5.46 -18.72 20.60
C GLU A 115 -4.59 -17.50 20.95
N ILE A 116 -3.66 -17.13 20.08
CA ILE A 116 -2.87 -15.91 20.24
C ILE A 116 -3.79 -14.68 20.31
N PHE A 117 -4.75 -14.55 19.39
CA PHE A 117 -5.73 -13.45 19.42
C PHE A 117 -6.61 -13.47 20.66
N VAL A 118 -7.09 -14.65 21.10
CA VAL A 118 -7.87 -14.79 22.33
C VAL A 118 -7.09 -14.25 23.53
N ARG A 119 -5.81 -14.63 23.65
CA ARG A 119 -4.93 -14.14 24.72
C ARG A 119 -4.66 -12.63 24.59
N TYR A 120 -4.32 -12.16 23.39
CA TYR A 120 -4.05 -10.75 23.11
C TYR A 120 -5.25 -9.85 23.43
N LEU A 121 -6.47 -10.26 23.05
CA LEU A 121 -7.70 -9.52 23.32
C LEU A 121 -8.23 -9.69 24.74
N GLY A 122 -7.64 -10.60 25.52
CA GLY A 122 -8.15 -10.98 26.84
C GLY A 122 -9.55 -11.61 26.78
N ASP A 123 -9.89 -12.26 25.67
CA ASP A 123 -11.19 -12.90 25.48
C ASP A 123 -11.23 -14.21 26.27
N LYS A 124 -12.22 -14.36 27.15
CA LYS A 124 -12.41 -15.56 27.99
C LYS A 124 -13.66 -16.35 27.61
N THR A 125 -14.32 -15.99 26.52
CA THR A 125 -15.52 -16.68 26.05
C THR A 125 -15.18 -18.08 25.54
N ARG A 126 -16.11 -19.03 25.66
CA ARG A 126 -15.90 -20.42 25.19
C ARG A 126 -15.86 -20.49 23.67
N GLU A 127 -16.52 -19.53 23.03
CA GLU A 127 -16.65 -19.38 21.60
C GLU A 127 -15.35 -18.88 20.95
N ALA A 128 -14.48 -18.20 21.71
CA ALA A 128 -13.26 -17.59 21.19
C ALA A 128 -12.30 -18.61 20.54
N LEU A 129 -12.23 -19.83 21.07
CA LEU A 129 -11.42 -20.92 20.53
C LEU A 129 -12.21 -21.90 19.64
N LYS A 130 -13.53 -21.72 19.52
CA LYS A 130 -14.37 -22.63 18.72
C LYS A 130 -14.06 -22.45 17.23
N ILE A 131 -13.52 -23.49 16.62
CA ILE A 131 -13.29 -23.54 15.17
C ILE A 131 -14.63 -23.87 14.51
N SER A 132 -15.15 -22.95 13.69
CA SER A 132 -16.43 -23.11 12.98
C SER A 132 -16.29 -23.70 11.58
N THR A 133 -15.06 -23.88 11.12
CA THR A 133 -14.69 -24.32 9.78
C THR A 133 -13.78 -25.54 9.86
N GLU A 134 -13.59 -26.24 8.74
CA GLU A 134 -12.67 -27.38 8.68
C GLU A 134 -11.18 -26.98 8.79
N TRP A 135 -10.88 -25.69 8.59
CA TRP A 135 -9.54 -25.12 8.71
C TRP A 135 -9.50 -24.04 9.80
N CYS A 136 -8.35 -23.89 10.46
CA CYS A 136 -8.12 -22.85 11.46
C CYS A 136 -6.91 -21.97 11.12
N CYS A 137 -5.70 -22.52 11.18
CA CYS A 137 -4.44 -21.86 10.81
C CYS A 137 -3.38 -22.88 10.40
N ASP A 138 -2.21 -22.40 9.99
CA ASP A 138 -1.01 -23.18 9.62
C ASP A 138 -0.23 -23.75 10.82
N ARG A 139 -0.67 -23.44 12.06
CA ARG A 139 -0.06 -23.94 13.31
C ARG A 139 -0.86 -25.10 13.87
N GLU A 140 -0.17 -26.19 14.26
CA GLU A 140 -0.64 -27.33 15.05
C GLU A 140 -2.15 -27.66 14.92
N HIS A 141 -2.54 -27.98 13.69
CA HIS A 141 -3.77 -28.72 13.42
C HIS A 141 -3.40 -29.87 12.49
N GLU A 142 -4.02 -31.05 12.67
CA GLU A 142 -3.81 -32.22 11.79
C GLU A 142 -4.12 -31.92 10.31
N THR A 143 -4.85 -30.83 10.06
CA THR A 143 -5.23 -30.35 8.75
C THR A 143 -4.21 -29.35 8.21
N TYR A 144 -3.36 -29.79 7.28
CA TYR A 144 -2.53 -28.87 6.51
C TYR A 144 -3.37 -28.24 5.40
N LEU A 145 -3.46 -26.91 5.36
CA LEU A 145 -4.08 -26.22 4.24
C LEU A 145 -3.08 -26.16 3.09
N GLN A 146 -3.16 -27.11 2.16
CA GLN A 146 -2.47 -27.00 0.88
C GLN A 146 -3.19 -25.93 0.05
N LEU A 147 -2.65 -24.71 0.10
CA LEU A 147 -3.08 -23.62 -0.76
C LEU A 147 -2.43 -23.82 -2.13
N ASP A 148 -3.21 -24.25 -3.10
CA ASP A 148 -2.83 -24.12 -4.51
C ASP A 148 -3.04 -22.65 -4.92
N ILE A 149 -1.99 -21.84 -4.72
CA ILE A 149 -1.97 -20.45 -5.15
C ILE A 149 -1.45 -20.44 -6.58
N PRO A 150 -2.31 -20.16 -7.59
CA PRO A 150 -1.85 -20.13 -8.97
C PRO A 150 -0.80 -19.02 -9.15
N GLY A 151 0.43 -19.41 -9.45
CA GLY A 151 1.55 -18.50 -9.69
C GLY A 151 2.90 -19.13 -9.40
N LYS A 152 3.95 -18.62 -10.05
CA LYS A 152 5.33 -19.03 -9.75
C LYS A 152 5.82 -18.25 -8.53
N PHE A 153 6.16 -18.95 -7.45
CA PHE A 153 6.79 -18.33 -6.29
C PHE A 153 8.16 -17.75 -6.66
N ILE A 154 8.54 -16.66 -5.99
CA ILE A 154 9.86 -16.06 -6.16
C ILE A 154 10.69 -16.43 -4.95
N TYR A 155 11.88 -17.00 -5.19
CA TYR A 155 12.82 -17.33 -4.13
C TYR A 155 14.24 -16.89 -4.49
N GLU A 156 15.06 -16.70 -3.47
CA GLU A 156 16.49 -16.39 -3.57
C GLU A 156 17.28 -17.63 -3.18
N ASP A 157 18.19 -18.09 -4.05
CA ASP A 157 19.06 -19.23 -3.77
C ASP A 157 20.24 -18.84 -2.83
N PRO A 158 21.03 -19.82 -2.35
CA PRO A 158 22.22 -19.53 -1.54
C PRO A 158 23.29 -18.67 -2.23
N ASP A 159 23.27 -18.56 -3.56
CA ASP A 159 24.16 -17.71 -4.36
C ASP A 159 23.59 -16.28 -4.56
N HIS A 160 22.50 -15.91 -3.88
CA HIS A 160 21.78 -14.64 -4.03
C HIS A 160 21.15 -14.41 -5.42
N LYS A 161 20.86 -15.49 -6.15
CA LYS A 161 20.15 -15.45 -7.43
C LYS A 161 18.66 -15.61 -7.20
N ILE A 162 17.87 -14.79 -7.89
CA ILE A 162 16.42 -14.76 -7.76
C ILE A 162 15.79 -15.57 -8.89
N TYR A 163 14.94 -16.53 -8.55
CA TYR A 163 14.18 -17.36 -9.50
C TYR A 163 12.68 -17.18 -9.33
N ALA A 164 11.92 -17.43 -10.39
CA ALA A 164 10.48 -17.64 -10.35
C ALA A 164 10.16 -19.10 -10.74
N GLY A 165 9.54 -19.84 -9.83
CA GLY A 165 9.19 -21.26 -9.97
C GLY A 165 9.37 -22.01 -8.66
N ASP A 166 9.10 -23.31 -8.66
CA ASP A 166 9.53 -24.19 -7.56
C ASP A 166 11.07 -24.37 -7.58
N VAL A 167 11.65 -24.69 -6.43
CA VAL A 167 13.08 -25.04 -6.30
C VAL A 167 13.42 -26.27 -7.15
N ASP A 168 12.49 -27.22 -7.24
CA ASP A 168 12.68 -28.47 -7.96
C ASP A 168 12.20 -28.43 -9.43
N GLU A 169 11.62 -27.31 -9.87
CA GLU A 169 11.15 -27.14 -11.25
C GLU A 169 12.32 -26.93 -12.24
N PRO A 170 12.47 -27.76 -13.28
CA PRO A 170 13.53 -27.59 -14.27
C PRO A 170 13.34 -26.34 -15.15
N ASP A 171 12.12 -25.79 -15.23
CA ASP A 171 11.77 -24.59 -16.00
C ASP A 171 11.75 -23.31 -15.15
N ARG A 172 12.39 -23.31 -13.97
CA ARG A 172 12.53 -22.11 -13.15
C ARG A 172 13.20 -20.96 -13.92
N VAL A 173 12.63 -19.77 -13.82
CA VAL A 173 13.10 -18.60 -14.58
C VAL A 173 13.99 -17.74 -13.70
N HIS A 174 15.29 -17.65 -14.03
CA HIS A 174 16.21 -16.74 -13.35
C HIS A 174 15.88 -15.27 -13.67
N LEU A 175 15.30 -14.55 -12.69
CA LEU A 175 14.81 -13.18 -12.86
C LEU A 175 15.93 -12.15 -13.00
N ASN A 176 17.13 -12.47 -12.50
CA ASN A 176 18.30 -11.60 -12.56
C ASN A 176 19.19 -11.87 -13.78
N THR A 177 18.74 -12.63 -14.78
CA THR A 177 19.46 -12.64 -16.05
C THR A 177 19.45 -11.19 -16.56
N PRO A 178 20.61 -10.53 -16.72
CA PRO A 178 20.65 -9.22 -17.32
C PRO A 178 20.09 -9.38 -18.72
N LYS A 179 18.78 -9.10 -18.89
CA LYS A 179 18.19 -9.01 -20.22
C LYS A 179 19.13 -8.09 -20.99
N PRO A 180 19.59 -8.46 -22.19
CA PRO A 180 20.44 -7.60 -22.99
C PRO A 180 19.78 -6.24 -22.94
N LYS A 181 20.51 -5.25 -22.41
CA LYS A 181 19.97 -3.91 -22.18
C LYS A 181 19.52 -3.45 -23.57
N LYS A 182 18.24 -3.66 -23.93
CA LYS A 182 17.56 -2.83 -24.91
C LYS A 182 17.90 -1.46 -24.39
N SER A 183 18.73 -0.71 -25.13
CA SER A 183 19.17 0.61 -24.72
C SER A 183 17.90 1.27 -24.20
N LYS A 184 17.83 1.51 -22.89
CA LYS A 184 16.63 2.13 -22.32
C LYS A 184 16.57 3.42 -23.11
N ALA A 185 15.58 3.56 -23.99
CA ALA A 185 15.39 4.77 -24.75
C ALA A 185 15.55 5.87 -23.72
N LYS A 186 16.58 6.73 -23.88
CA LYS A 186 16.97 7.70 -22.85
C LYS A 186 15.68 8.36 -22.41
N VAL A 187 15.23 8.07 -21.19
CA VAL A 187 13.95 8.58 -20.71
C VAL A 187 14.19 10.07 -20.53
N ARG A 188 13.85 10.85 -21.55
CA ARG A 188 13.97 12.30 -21.51
C ARG A 188 12.80 12.81 -20.68
N PRO A 189 13.02 13.72 -19.72
CA PRO A 189 11.93 14.35 -19.00
C PRO A 189 11.01 15.08 -19.98
N ALA A 190 9.72 15.18 -19.68
CA ALA A 190 8.75 15.85 -20.56
C ALA A 190 9.12 17.31 -20.87
N THR A 191 9.85 17.96 -19.95
CA THR A 191 10.41 19.31 -20.12
C THR A 191 11.43 19.42 -21.25
N PHE A 192 11.95 18.29 -21.74
CA PHE A 192 12.88 18.24 -22.88
C PHE A 192 12.15 18.34 -24.23
N ILE A 193 10.85 18.06 -24.24
CA ILE A 193 10.00 18.26 -25.42
C ILE A 193 9.53 19.71 -25.40
N LEU A 194 8.89 20.14 -24.31
CA LEU A 194 8.34 21.49 -24.16
C LEU A 194 8.46 21.92 -22.69
N ASP A 195 9.14 23.04 -22.46
CA ASP A 195 9.18 23.65 -21.14
C ASP A 195 7.90 24.47 -20.87
N PRO A 196 7.58 24.81 -19.60
CA PRO A 196 6.39 25.59 -19.29
C PRO A 196 6.33 26.96 -19.98
N LYS A 197 7.49 27.54 -20.34
CA LYS A 197 7.55 28.83 -21.04
C LYS A 197 7.14 28.69 -22.50
N GLY A 198 7.62 27.66 -23.19
CA GLY A 198 7.26 27.31 -24.56
C GLY A 198 5.77 26.96 -24.67
N ILE A 199 5.23 26.20 -23.71
CA ILE A 199 3.78 25.93 -23.66
C ILE A 199 2.98 27.23 -23.56
N LYS A 200 3.40 28.14 -22.65
CA LYS A 200 2.75 29.43 -22.49
C LYS A 200 2.86 30.27 -23.76
N LEU A 201 4.03 30.31 -24.40
CA LEU A 201 4.28 31.06 -25.62
C LEU A 201 3.38 30.58 -26.77
N LEU A 202 3.34 29.27 -27.02
CA LEU A 202 2.47 28.68 -28.04
C LEU A 202 1.00 28.97 -27.77
N SER A 203 0.57 28.94 -26.51
CA SER A 203 -0.83 29.22 -26.14
C SER A 203 -1.28 30.67 -26.41
N THR A 204 -0.33 31.61 -26.55
CA THR A 204 -0.62 33.02 -26.86
C THR A 204 -0.51 33.36 -28.35
N VAL A 205 0.08 32.47 -29.16
CA VAL A 205 0.18 32.68 -30.60
C VAL A 205 -1.18 32.40 -31.23
N TYR A 206 -1.63 33.32 -32.08
CA TYR A 206 -2.90 33.15 -32.78
C TYR A 206 -2.82 31.98 -33.78
N PRO A 207 -3.87 31.14 -33.89
CA PRO A 207 -3.92 29.98 -34.79
C PRO A 207 -3.48 30.26 -36.23
N TYR A 208 -3.90 31.38 -36.81
CA TYR A 208 -3.59 31.74 -38.20
C TYR A 208 -2.10 31.99 -38.48
N ARG A 209 -1.28 32.17 -37.43
CA ARG A 209 0.18 32.35 -37.52
C ARG A 209 0.96 31.04 -37.46
N MET A 210 0.33 29.92 -37.09
CA MET A 210 0.94 28.61 -37.09
C MET A 210 0.30 27.76 -38.20
N ARG A 211 0.88 27.78 -39.39
CA ARG A 211 0.39 27.05 -40.57
C ARG A 211 1.18 25.77 -40.84
N SER A 212 2.35 25.65 -40.24
CA SER A 212 3.27 24.55 -40.41
C SER A 212 4.02 24.25 -39.11
N HIS A 213 4.59 23.04 -39.01
CA HIS A 213 5.46 22.69 -37.89
C HIS A 213 6.72 23.58 -37.82
N ASN A 214 7.18 24.16 -38.94
CA ASN A 214 8.28 25.13 -38.95
C ASN A 214 7.93 26.44 -38.24
N ASP A 215 6.65 26.82 -38.20
CA ASP A 215 6.22 27.99 -37.42
C ASP A 215 6.36 27.73 -35.92
N VAL A 216 6.11 26.50 -35.47
CA VAL A 216 6.33 26.10 -34.06
C VAL A 216 7.81 26.24 -33.69
N VAL A 217 8.71 25.78 -34.57
CA VAL A 217 10.17 25.90 -34.39
C VAL A 217 10.59 27.36 -34.33
N THR A 218 10.06 28.18 -35.24
CA THR A 218 10.36 29.62 -35.31
C THR A 218 9.85 30.36 -34.07
N VAL A 219 8.65 30.03 -33.58
CA VAL A 219 8.07 30.63 -32.36
C VAL A 219 8.85 30.24 -31.12
N LEU A 220 9.23 28.97 -30.98
CA LEU A 220 9.96 28.47 -29.82
C LEU A 220 11.47 28.78 -29.87
N ASN A 221 11.99 29.17 -31.04
CA ASN A 221 13.41 29.32 -31.32
C ASN A 221 14.21 28.05 -30.99
N GLU A 222 13.69 26.90 -31.42
CA GLU A 222 14.28 25.57 -31.21
C GLU A 222 15.20 25.15 -32.36
N THR A 223 15.99 24.09 -32.14
CA THR A 223 16.97 23.60 -33.12
C THR A 223 16.33 22.72 -34.20
N CYS A 224 17.02 22.55 -35.34
CA CYS A 224 16.59 21.63 -36.40
C CYS A 224 16.46 20.19 -35.89
N GLU A 225 17.37 19.72 -35.03
CA GLU A 225 17.31 18.38 -34.43
C GLU A 225 16.05 18.19 -33.58
N TRP A 226 15.66 19.21 -32.81
CA TRP A 226 14.41 19.18 -32.06
C TRP A 226 13.19 19.16 -32.99
N ALA A 227 13.25 19.91 -34.09
CA ALA A 227 12.17 20.01 -35.07
C ALA A 227 11.85 18.67 -35.72
N GLU A 228 12.88 17.93 -36.14
CA GLU A 228 12.74 16.61 -36.76
C GLU A 228 12.07 15.59 -35.84
N GLU A 229 12.33 15.67 -34.53
CA GLU A 229 11.82 14.70 -33.56
C GLU A 229 10.42 15.09 -33.01
N TRP A 230 10.14 16.38 -32.79
CA TRP A 230 8.98 16.81 -32.00
C TRP A 230 8.02 17.80 -32.68
N ALA A 231 8.50 18.65 -33.60
CA ALA A 231 7.69 19.77 -34.09
C ALA A 231 6.38 19.34 -34.77
N ALA A 232 6.43 18.25 -35.56
CA ALA A 232 5.25 17.72 -36.23
C ALA A 232 4.16 17.25 -35.24
N GLY A 233 4.57 16.56 -34.16
CA GLY A 233 3.64 16.10 -33.12
C GLY A 233 3.01 17.24 -32.35
N VAL A 234 3.81 18.26 -31.98
CA VAL A 234 3.32 19.46 -31.29
C VAL A 234 2.34 20.24 -32.18
N PHE A 235 2.70 20.46 -33.45
CA PHE A 235 1.84 21.15 -34.41
C PHE A 235 0.51 20.43 -34.64
N HIS A 236 0.54 19.09 -34.70
CA HIS A 236 -0.68 18.29 -34.85
C HIS A 236 -1.64 18.47 -33.66
N ILE A 237 -1.14 18.49 -32.43
CA ILE A 237 -1.94 18.73 -31.23
C ILE A 237 -2.59 20.12 -31.26
N ILE A 238 -1.83 21.15 -31.63
CA ILE A 238 -2.35 22.52 -31.78
C ILE A 238 -3.46 22.56 -32.82
N SER A 239 -3.23 21.93 -33.99
CA SER A 239 -4.19 21.90 -35.09
C SER A 239 -5.52 21.25 -34.67
N ILE A 240 -5.46 20.11 -33.97
CA ILE A 240 -6.66 19.44 -33.44
C ILE A 240 -7.42 20.37 -32.49
N TYR A 241 -6.70 21.04 -31.59
CA TYR A 241 -7.33 21.93 -30.61
C TYR A 241 -8.01 23.14 -31.27
N ASP A 242 -7.37 23.74 -32.27
CA ASP A 242 -7.94 24.87 -33.02
C ASP A 242 -9.18 24.44 -33.81
N ASP A 243 -9.16 23.25 -34.44
CA ASP A 243 -10.34 22.68 -35.09
C ASP A 243 -11.49 22.45 -34.10
N GLU A 244 -11.19 21.95 -32.90
CA GLU A 244 -12.19 21.80 -31.83
C GLU A 244 -12.78 23.13 -31.39
N LEU A 245 -11.96 24.18 -31.28
CA LEU A 245 -12.42 25.51 -30.91
C LEU A 245 -13.39 26.10 -31.94
N VAL A 246 -13.15 25.85 -33.24
CA VAL A 246 -14.08 26.26 -34.31
C VAL A 246 -15.40 25.50 -34.23
N ARG A 247 -15.36 24.20 -33.88
CA ARG A 247 -16.56 23.35 -33.78
C ARG A 247 -17.38 23.62 -32.53
N ARG A 248 -16.78 24.17 -31.46
CA ARG A 248 -17.53 24.46 -30.23
C ARG A 248 -18.55 25.56 -30.51
N PRO A 249 -19.87 25.27 -30.42
CA PRO A 249 -20.88 26.30 -30.55
C PRO A 249 -20.57 27.36 -29.51
N ARG A 250 -20.55 28.64 -29.93
CA ARG A 250 -20.39 29.76 -29.00
C ARG A 250 -21.54 29.69 -28.01
N VAL A 251 -21.32 29.02 -26.88
CA VAL A 251 -22.19 29.12 -25.73
C VAL A 251 -22.08 30.58 -25.34
N VAL A 252 -23.06 31.37 -25.77
CA VAL A 252 -23.26 32.72 -25.27
C VAL A 252 -23.43 32.52 -23.78
N GLN A 253 -22.34 32.65 -23.03
CA GLN A 253 -22.40 32.80 -21.60
C GLN A 253 -23.21 34.07 -21.41
N LYS A 254 -24.52 33.91 -21.24
CA LYS A 254 -25.39 34.91 -20.66
C LYS A 254 -24.72 35.18 -19.32
N ARG A 255 -23.87 36.21 -19.29
CA ARG A 255 -23.38 36.82 -18.07
C ARG A 255 -24.66 37.19 -17.35
N SER A 256 -25.08 36.35 -16.41
CA SER A 256 -26.06 36.70 -15.42
C SER A 256 -25.49 37.95 -14.77
N VAL A 257 -26.02 39.10 -15.17
CA VAL A 257 -25.71 40.40 -14.57
C VAL A 257 -25.93 40.19 -13.09
N GLY A 258 -24.81 40.18 -12.36
CA GLY A 258 -24.77 39.80 -10.96
C GLY A 258 -25.69 40.70 -10.16
N GLU A 259 -26.72 40.08 -9.61
CA GLU A 259 -27.45 40.56 -8.45
C GLU A 259 -26.41 40.81 -7.34
N LYS A 260 -26.15 42.09 -7.05
CA LYS A 260 -25.26 42.53 -5.97
C LYS A 260 -25.84 42.07 -4.63
N LYS A 261 -25.50 40.85 -4.18
CA LYS A 261 -25.69 40.46 -2.78
C LYS A 261 -24.68 41.21 -1.92
N THR A 262 -25.15 42.29 -1.30
CA THR A 262 -24.56 42.92 -0.13
C THR A 262 -24.35 41.86 0.95
N ARG A 263 -23.07 41.52 1.21
CA ARG A 263 -22.70 40.71 2.37
C ARG A 263 -22.85 41.58 3.61
N LYS A 264 -23.79 41.23 4.50
CA LYS A 264 -23.79 41.67 5.89
C LYS A 264 -22.55 41.07 6.59
N PRO A 265 -21.73 41.87 7.29
CA PRO A 265 -20.76 41.38 8.24
C PRO A 265 -21.47 41.17 9.58
N GLY A 266 -21.52 39.94 10.06
CA GLY A 266 -22.08 39.65 11.39
C GLY A 266 -22.33 38.17 11.59
N GLU A 267 -21.72 37.65 12.65
CA GLU A 267 -22.08 36.43 13.38
C GLU A 267 -21.76 35.09 12.70
N LEU A 268 -20.82 34.37 13.30
CA LEU A 268 -21.13 33.10 13.96
C LEU A 268 -19.95 32.69 14.85
N GLU A 269 -20.08 33.08 16.12
CA GLU A 269 -19.57 32.30 17.25
C GLU A 269 -20.19 30.90 17.22
N GLY A 270 -19.43 29.90 17.64
CA GLY A 270 -19.92 28.52 17.73
C GLY A 270 -18.79 27.50 17.86
N ASP A 271 -17.91 27.69 18.84
CA ASP A 271 -17.03 26.64 19.34
C ASP A 271 -17.89 25.51 19.92
N SER A 272 -18.02 24.42 19.17
CA SER A 272 -18.61 23.18 19.68
C SER A 272 -17.50 22.31 20.25
N ASP A 273 -17.49 22.17 21.58
CA ASP A 273 -16.67 21.27 22.37
C ASP A 273 -16.64 19.85 21.78
N TRP A 274 -15.53 19.51 21.14
CA TRP A 274 -15.19 18.13 20.81
C TRP A 274 -14.49 17.51 22.02
N GLN A 275 -15.24 16.83 22.88
CA GLN A 275 -14.64 16.04 23.95
C GLN A 275 -14.08 14.71 23.41
N PRO A 276 -12.77 14.42 23.58
CA PRO A 276 -12.20 13.15 23.17
C PRO A 276 -12.83 12.01 23.96
N SER A 277 -13.49 11.08 23.25
CA SER A 277 -13.92 9.79 23.79
C SER A 277 -12.77 9.15 24.59
N THR A 278 -12.93 9.06 25.91
CA THR A 278 -12.00 8.37 26.80
C THR A 278 -11.87 6.92 26.32
N LYS A 279 -10.70 6.57 25.76
CA LYS A 279 -10.37 5.20 25.36
C LYS A 279 -10.51 4.30 26.59
N ARG A 280 -11.57 3.49 26.65
CA ARG A 280 -11.63 2.36 27.57
C ARG A 280 -10.46 1.43 27.23
N GLN A 281 -9.40 1.49 28.01
CA GLN A 281 -8.35 0.48 27.99
C GLN A 281 -9.00 -0.83 28.44
N ARG A 282 -9.14 -1.79 27.53
CA ARG A 282 -9.54 -3.13 27.90
C ARG A 282 -8.36 -3.76 28.67
N PRO A 283 -8.60 -4.52 29.75
CA PRO A 283 -7.54 -5.27 30.40
C PRO A 283 -6.98 -6.29 29.40
N VAL A 284 -5.72 -6.10 29.01
CA VAL A 284 -4.98 -7.02 28.16
C VAL A 284 -4.37 -8.11 29.05
N ALA A 285 -4.38 -9.37 28.60
CA ALA A 285 -3.76 -10.44 29.36
C ALA A 285 -2.22 -10.25 29.43
N PRO A 286 -1.55 -10.62 30.54
CA PRO A 286 -0.12 -10.42 30.67
C PRO A 286 0.67 -11.21 29.61
N LEU A 287 1.47 -10.51 28.81
CA LEU A 287 2.36 -11.09 27.78
C LEU A 287 3.31 -12.17 28.32
N ALA A 288 3.60 -12.15 29.62
CA ALA A 288 4.45 -13.12 30.30
C ALA A 288 3.98 -14.58 30.04
N GLU A 289 2.66 -14.81 29.91
CA GLU A 289 2.11 -16.14 29.64
C GLU A 289 2.33 -16.61 28.19
N ILE A 290 2.36 -15.69 27.23
CA ILE A 290 2.62 -16.03 25.82
C ILE A 290 4.11 -16.35 25.64
N SER A 291 4.99 -15.51 26.19
CA SER A 291 6.46 -15.66 26.05
C SER A 291 7.00 -16.95 26.72
N THR A 292 6.49 -17.30 27.90
CA THR A 292 6.92 -18.49 28.64
C THR A 292 6.60 -19.81 27.92
N ASN A 293 5.45 -19.87 27.23
CA ASN A 293 5.06 -21.06 26.46
C ASN A 293 5.92 -21.27 25.20
N ILE A 294 6.31 -20.17 24.52
CA ILE A 294 7.23 -20.21 23.38
C ILE A 294 8.58 -20.82 23.80
N ARG A 295 9.10 -20.44 24.97
CA ARG A 295 10.39 -20.96 25.50
C ARG A 295 10.33 -22.42 25.97
N ARG A 296 9.18 -22.89 26.48
CA ARG A 296 9.06 -24.28 26.97
C ARG A 296 9.05 -25.30 25.82
N ARG A 297 8.36 -25.02 24.71
CA ARG A 297 8.29 -25.93 23.57
C ARG A 297 9.58 -25.97 22.73
N SER A 298 10.30 -24.86 22.60
CA SER A 298 11.59 -24.86 21.89
C SER A 298 12.66 -25.73 22.57
N ARG A 299 12.52 -26.02 23.87
CA ARG A 299 13.40 -26.94 24.60
C ARG A 299 13.02 -28.41 24.41
N LEU A 300 11.75 -28.72 24.13
CA LEU A 300 11.26 -30.09 23.94
C LEU A 300 11.55 -30.63 22.53
N ASN A 301 11.76 -29.76 21.54
CA ASN A 301 12.08 -30.13 20.16
C ASN A 301 13.58 -30.07 19.84
N LYS A 302 14.46 -29.99 20.84
CA LYS A 302 15.88 -30.27 20.58
C LYS A 302 16.01 -31.78 20.37
N PRO A 303 16.55 -32.25 19.24
CA PRO A 303 16.89 -33.66 19.10
C PRO A 303 17.85 -34.01 20.25
N GLU A 304 17.56 -35.08 20.97
CA GLU A 304 18.54 -35.70 21.87
C GLU A 304 19.69 -36.19 20.97
N GLU A 305 20.84 -35.52 21.07
CA GLU A 305 22.12 -36.01 20.53
C GLU A 305 22.68 -37.14 21.39
#